data_AF-A0A841IIG8-F1
#
_entry.id   AF-A0A841IIG8-F1
#
_cell.length_a   1.000
_cell.length_b   1.000
_cell.length_c   1.000
_cell.angle_alpha   90.00
_cell.angle_beta   90.00
_cell.angle_gamma   90.00
#
_symmetry.space_group_name_H-M   'P 1'
#
loop_
_entity.id
_entity.type
_entity.pdbx_description
1 polymer ?
#
loop_
_entity_poly.entity_id
_entity_poly.type
_entity_poly.pdbx_seq_one_letter_code
_entity_poly.pdbx_strand_id
1 'polypeptide(L)'
;MSVVEEEILESIPGSSGARNQDDTPSLILNYPTAMHFPAMPSPEQIVFTYDPDEFERFVEEWVPALDSLYVRVERQGGAGDHGIDVAGFLTHQGLEGPWHNYQCKRYKRTLALSTATGEMRKMFAGVVTGEFVIPEKYTFVAPSIGPSLQQALQRPVATRKDFVEELRDTTDKVITDLGPRLRREVEELAANTSFEIFRTVNMKEMLEQHKTTSAWAKRFPPQSPPRPTIMEPPERPEPSEARYIQQLVQVYAERWPDHTSTLDQIAQHHKAGPHLRHQREAFFSAESLRRFGEEAYPEGHFEAIVKDIYDAVIDVARDDHPTGWKRLSAVISEAHSVGLTQTVFAQHVRPLDRRGVCHHLANEDELTWCEEEGS
;
A
#
# COMPACT_ATOMS: atom_id res chain seq x y z
N MET A 1 -73.91 62.42 21.09
CA MET A 1 -73.25 62.75 19.81
C MET A 1 -71.81 62.28 19.97
N SER A 2 -71.50 61.04 19.57
CA SER A 2 -71.24 60.57 18.19
C SER A 2 -69.75 60.71 17.81
N VAL A 3 -69.12 59.55 17.59
CA VAL A 3 -67.96 59.26 16.71
C VAL A 3 -66.63 59.88 17.19
N VAL A 4 -65.49 59.18 17.32
CA VAL A 4 -64.67 58.48 16.30
C VAL A 4 -63.74 57.40 16.94
N GLU A 5 -63.23 56.50 16.09
CA GLU A 5 -62.24 55.38 16.23
C GLU A 5 -60.91 55.78 16.94
N GLU A 6 -60.05 54.88 17.47
CA GLU A 6 -59.28 53.81 16.80
C GLU A 6 -58.46 52.93 17.82
N GLU A 7 -57.84 51.86 17.30
CA GLU A 7 -56.62 51.14 17.77
C GLU A 7 -56.67 49.68 18.33
N ILE A 8 -56.41 48.74 17.39
CA ILE A 8 -55.41 47.63 17.32
C ILE A 8 -55.21 46.61 18.47
N LEU A 9 -55.23 45.33 18.04
CA LEU A 9 -55.04 44.05 18.75
C LEU A 9 -53.61 43.77 19.27
N GLU A 10 -53.51 43.08 20.42
CA GLU A 10 -52.66 41.89 20.56
C GLU A 10 -53.02 40.95 21.75
N SER A 11 -52.83 39.64 21.52
CA SER A 11 -52.44 38.55 22.46
C SER A 11 -53.47 37.60 23.14
N ILE A 12 -53.38 36.32 22.68
CA ILE A 12 -53.27 34.99 23.35
C ILE A 12 -54.32 34.54 24.40
N PRO A 13 -54.76 33.26 24.33
CA PRO A 13 -54.67 32.40 25.52
C PRO A 13 -54.13 30.99 25.25
N GLY A 14 -53.45 30.43 26.26
CA GLY A 14 -53.01 29.05 26.33
C GLY A 14 -54.08 28.10 26.91
N SER A 15 -53.76 26.80 26.91
CA SER A 15 -54.43 25.79 27.72
C SER A 15 -53.54 24.55 27.88
N SER A 16 -53.66 23.91 29.03
CA SER A 16 -52.82 22.85 29.58
C SER A 16 -53.43 21.45 29.42
N GLY A 17 -52.54 20.45 29.29
CA GLY A 17 -52.65 19.13 29.92
C GLY A 17 -53.36 17.99 29.17
N ALA A 18 -52.60 16.95 28.76
CA ALA A 18 -52.86 15.53 29.07
C ALA A 18 -51.82 14.55 28.47
N ARG A 19 -51.27 13.70 29.36
CA ARG A 19 -50.96 12.23 29.26
C ARG A 19 -49.89 11.67 28.30
N ASN A 20 -48.83 11.16 28.95
CA ASN A 20 -48.07 9.90 28.77
C ASN A 20 -48.14 9.16 27.43
N GLN A 21 -46.99 9.08 26.75
CA GLN A 21 -46.58 7.99 25.87
C GLN A 21 -45.12 7.62 26.17
N ASP A 22 -44.84 6.32 26.07
CA ASP A 22 -43.64 5.61 26.50
C ASP A 22 -42.30 6.24 26.09
N ASP A 23 -41.48 6.55 27.10
CA ASP A 23 -40.02 6.70 26.97
C ASP A 23 -39.38 5.30 27.06
N THR A 24 -39.03 4.73 25.91
CA THR A 24 -37.93 3.75 25.83
C THR A 24 -36.98 4.15 24.71
N PRO A 25 -35.72 4.53 25.02
CA PRO A 25 -34.74 4.77 23.98
C PRO A 25 -34.32 3.43 23.37
N SER A 26 -34.78 3.18 22.15
CA SER A 26 -34.24 2.09 21.32
C SER A 26 -32.76 2.37 21.05
N LEU A 27 -31.90 1.67 21.78
CA LEU A 27 -30.45 1.61 21.53
C LEU A 27 -30.21 1.15 20.10
N ILE A 28 -29.88 2.08 19.20
CA ILE A 28 -29.34 1.75 17.90
C ILE A 28 -27.98 1.10 18.17
N LEU A 29 -27.94 -0.22 18.05
CA LEU A 29 -26.72 -1.00 18.08
C LEU A 29 -25.92 -0.63 16.82
N ASN A 30 -25.01 0.33 16.94
CA ASN A 30 -24.01 0.59 15.91
C ASN A 30 -23.12 -0.64 15.83
N TYR A 31 -23.37 -1.50 14.85
CA TYR A 31 -22.42 -2.52 14.45
C TYR A 31 -21.10 -1.81 14.11
N PRO A 32 -19.95 -2.26 14.66
CA PRO A 32 -18.67 -1.70 14.26
C PRO A 32 -18.54 -1.85 12.75
N THR A 33 -18.36 -0.71 12.08
CA THR A 33 -18.04 -0.60 10.65
C THR A 33 -16.98 -1.63 10.32
N ALA A 34 -17.23 -2.44 9.28
CA ALA A 34 -16.29 -3.43 8.79
C ALA A 34 -14.87 -2.83 8.78
N MET A 35 -13.92 -3.48 9.47
CA MET A 35 -12.53 -3.05 9.49
C MET A 35 -12.03 -2.95 8.04
N HIS A 36 -11.97 -1.72 7.53
CA HIS A 36 -11.32 -1.45 6.27
C HIS A 36 -9.82 -1.58 6.53
N PHE A 37 -9.24 -2.69 6.08
CA PHE A 37 -7.78 -2.75 5.92
C PHE A 37 -7.37 -1.54 5.08
N PRO A 38 -6.35 -0.76 5.49
CA PRO A 38 -5.90 0.36 4.68
C PRO A 38 -5.53 -0.18 3.30
N ALA A 39 -6.16 0.38 2.26
CA ALA A 39 -5.82 0.02 0.90
C ALA A 39 -4.32 0.21 0.69
N MET A 40 -3.66 -0.75 0.03
CA MET A 40 -2.26 -0.60 -0.35
C MET A 40 -2.09 0.73 -1.10
N PRO A 41 -1.07 1.54 -0.77
CA PRO A 41 -0.85 2.81 -1.44
C PRO A 41 -0.64 2.58 -2.94
N SER A 42 -1.19 3.48 -3.76
CA SER A 42 -0.97 3.44 -5.21
C SER A 42 0.52 3.62 -5.55
N PRO A 43 0.99 3.18 -6.73
CA PRO A 43 2.36 3.43 -7.16
C PRO A 43 2.77 4.90 -7.05
N GLU A 44 1.86 5.83 -7.39
CA GLU A 44 2.06 7.26 -7.21
C GLU A 44 2.30 7.61 -5.74
N GLN A 45 1.42 7.16 -4.82
CA GLN A 45 1.59 7.39 -3.37
C GLN A 45 2.89 6.80 -2.82
N ILE A 46 3.33 5.65 -3.32
CA ILE A 46 4.63 5.03 -2.96
C ILE A 46 5.79 5.92 -3.42
N VAL A 47 5.79 6.38 -4.67
CA VAL A 47 6.86 7.26 -5.18
C VAL A 47 6.93 8.58 -4.38
N PHE A 48 5.80 9.11 -3.91
CA PHE A 48 5.77 10.31 -3.06
C PHE A 48 6.49 10.12 -1.71
N THR A 49 6.62 8.89 -1.19
CA THR A 49 7.30 8.63 0.08
C THR A 49 8.82 8.51 -0.05
N TYR A 50 9.34 8.16 -1.23
CA TYR A 50 10.77 7.99 -1.50
C TYR A 50 11.63 9.15 -1.02
N ASP A 51 12.75 8.87 -0.38
CA ASP A 51 13.79 9.88 -0.13
C ASP A 51 14.45 10.36 -1.44
N PRO A 52 15.25 11.45 -1.43
CA PRO A 52 15.89 11.96 -2.66
C PRO A 52 16.71 10.90 -3.41
N ASP A 53 17.55 10.15 -2.70
CA ASP A 53 18.40 9.12 -3.30
C ASP A 53 17.56 7.97 -3.90
N GLU A 54 16.50 7.55 -3.21
CA GLU A 54 15.58 6.54 -3.70
C GLU A 54 14.80 7.02 -4.92
N PHE A 55 14.41 8.29 -4.94
CA PHE A 55 13.74 8.90 -6.08
C PHE A 55 14.66 8.96 -7.31
N GLU A 56 15.94 9.29 -7.14
CA GLU A 56 16.90 9.24 -8.24
C GLU A 56 17.12 7.82 -8.77
N ARG A 57 17.22 6.81 -7.88
CA ARG A 57 17.28 5.39 -8.30
C ARG A 57 16.03 5.00 -9.11
N PHE A 58 14.85 5.47 -8.70
CA PHE A 58 13.62 5.24 -9.43
C PHE A 58 13.66 5.88 -10.84
N VAL A 59 14.23 7.07 -10.96
CA VAL A 59 14.46 7.73 -12.26
C VAL A 59 15.47 6.97 -13.11
N GLU A 60 16.60 6.55 -12.54
CA GLU A 60 17.63 5.74 -13.23
C GLU A 60 17.05 4.44 -13.82
N GLU A 61 16.14 3.77 -13.10
CA GLU A 61 15.45 2.58 -13.60
C GLU A 61 14.45 2.90 -14.72
N TRP A 62 13.84 4.07 -14.70
CA TRP A 62 12.85 4.51 -15.69
C TRP A 62 13.49 4.95 -17.01
N VAL A 63 14.59 5.71 -16.96
CA VAL A 63 15.21 6.34 -18.13
C VAL A 63 15.50 5.37 -19.30
N PRO A 64 15.96 4.13 -19.08
CA PRO A 64 16.12 3.14 -20.15
C PRO A 64 14.83 2.83 -20.94
N ALA A 65 13.64 3.04 -20.37
CA ALA A 65 12.36 2.83 -21.06
C ALA A 65 12.02 3.94 -22.06
N LEU A 66 12.70 5.09 -21.99
CA LEU A 66 12.36 6.28 -22.77
C LEU A 66 12.92 6.28 -24.17
N ASP A 67 14.12 5.72 -24.34
CA ASP A 67 14.81 5.73 -25.62
C ASP A 67 15.70 4.49 -25.74
N SER A 68 15.39 3.65 -26.72
CA SER A 68 16.19 2.47 -27.05
C SER A 68 17.59 2.81 -27.56
N LEU A 69 17.88 4.08 -27.89
CA LEU A 69 19.16 4.55 -28.37
C LEU A 69 20.18 4.81 -27.27
N TYR A 70 19.80 4.81 -25.99
CA TYR A 70 20.77 4.99 -24.92
C TYR A 70 21.77 3.83 -24.90
N VAL A 71 23.04 4.14 -25.12
CA VAL A 71 24.12 3.16 -24.97
C VAL A 71 24.44 2.90 -23.51
N ARG A 72 24.10 3.86 -22.64
CA ARG A 72 24.36 3.84 -21.20
C ARG A 72 23.50 4.86 -20.46
N VAL A 73 23.00 4.47 -19.29
CA VAL A 73 22.33 5.37 -18.34
C VAL A 73 23.11 5.30 -17.03
N GLU A 74 23.46 6.45 -16.46
CA GLU A 74 24.21 6.51 -15.20
C GLU A 74 23.61 7.56 -14.26
N ARG A 75 23.43 7.18 -13.00
CA ARG A 75 23.23 8.14 -11.92
C ARG A 75 24.55 8.78 -11.52
N GLN A 76 24.57 10.11 -11.46
CA GLN A 76 25.69 10.89 -10.96
C GLN A 76 25.33 11.31 -9.53
N GLY A 77 26.19 11.02 -8.56
CA GLY A 77 25.91 11.30 -7.15
C GLY A 77 27.12 11.89 -6.44
N GLY A 78 26.87 12.91 -5.62
CA GLY A 78 27.88 13.50 -4.73
C GLY A 78 28.08 15.01 -4.92
N ALA A 79 28.83 15.63 -4.02
CA ALA A 79 29.20 17.03 -4.15
C ALA A 79 30.10 17.23 -5.39
N GLY A 80 29.60 17.98 -6.37
CA GLY A 80 30.30 18.19 -7.65
C GLY A 80 29.57 17.60 -8.87
N ASP A 81 28.32 17.17 -8.73
CA ASP A 81 27.49 16.64 -9.83
C ASP A 81 27.05 17.69 -10.88
N HIS A 82 27.36 18.98 -10.65
CA HIS A 82 27.01 20.11 -11.52
C HIS A 82 25.54 20.16 -11.97
N GLY A 83 24.61 19.56 -11.20
CA GLY A 83 23.19 19.47 -11.58
C GLY A 83 22.89 18.38 -12.62
N ILE A 84 23.58 17.24 -12.53
CA ILE A 84 23.26 16.01 -13.25
C ILE A 84 22.91 14.97 -12.20
N ASP A 85 21.64 14.55 -12.12
CA ASP A 85 21.28 13.44 -11.22
C ASP A 85 21.29 12.11 -11.98
N VAL A 86 20.68 12.07 -13.17
CA VAL A 86 20.74 10.92 -14.08
C VAL A 86 21.07 11.39 -15.50
N ALA A 87 22.05 10.76 -16.13
CA ALA A 87 22.45 11.02 -17.51
C ALA A 87 22.11 9.83 -18.42
N GLY A 88 21.40 10.10 -19.53
CA GLY A 88 21.21 9.15 -20.62
C GLY A 88 22.16 9.46 -21.77
N PHE A 89 23.15 8.61 -22.00
CA PHE A 89 24.17 8.81 -23.03
C PHE A 89 23.75 8.15 -24.35
N LEU A 90 23.79 8.92 -25.44
CA LEU A 90 23.47 8.42 -26.79
C LEU A 90 24.70 7.85 -27.51
N THR A 91 25.90 8.12 -26.98
CA THR A 91 27.17 7.64 -27.52
C THR A 91 28.14 7.29 -26.40
N HIS A 92 29.22 6.57 -26.74
CA HIS A 92 30.29 6.25 -25.79
C HIS A 92 31.17 7.46 -25.40
N GLN A 93 30.95 8.63 -26.00
CA GLN A 93 31.66 9.87 -25.63
C GLN A 93 31.15 10.47 -24.32
N GLY A 94 30.06 9.94 -23.76
CA GLY A 94 29.54 10.39 -22.46
C GLY A 94 29.12 11.86 -22.50
N LEU A 95 29.54 12.63 -21.48
CA LEU A 95 29.24 14.07 -21.34
C LEU A 95 29.98 14.96 -22.37
N GLU A 96 30.88 14.41 -23.17
CA GLU A 96 31.54 15.11 -24.28
C GLU A 96 30.78 14.94 -25.61
N GLY A 97 29.81 14.01 -25.69
CA GLY A 97 28.98 13.75 -26.87
C GLY A 97 27.49 14.01 -26.62
N PRO A 98 26.58 13.58 -27.51
CA PRO A 98 25.14 13.75 -27.31
C PRO A 98 24.60 12.98 -26.09
N TRP A 99 23.84 13.67 -25.25
CA TRP A 99 23.29 13.14 -24.00
C TRP A 99 22.01 13.88 -23.56
N HIS A 100 21.25 13.25 -22.67
CA HIS A 100 20.07 13.82 -22.02
C HIS A 100 20.28 13.89 -20.50
N ASN A 101 19.92 15.04 -19.91
CA ASN A 101 19.96 15.27 -18.46
C ASN A 101 18.56 15.06 -17.85
N TYR A 102 18.51 14.30 -16.76
CA TYR A 102 17.34 14.16 -15.90
C TYR A 102 17.67 14.69 -14.50
N GLN A 103 17.22 15.91 -14.22
CA GLN A 103 17.41 16.57 -12.93
C GLN A 103 16.20 16.26 -12.03
N CYS A 104 16.44 15.41 -11.05
CA CYS A 104 15.53 15.00 -9.99
C CYS A 104 15.38 16.07 -8.91
N LYS A 105 14.14 16.34 -8.49
CA LYS A 105 13.83 17.21 -7.35
C LYS A 105 12.75 16.60 -6.48
N ARG A 106 13.18 15.76 -5.52
CA ARG A 106 12.30 15.27 -4.45
C ARG A 106 12.24 16.32 -3.33
N TYR A 107 11.15 17.08 -3.30
CA TYR A 107 10.81 17.96 -2.18
C TYR A 107 9.46 17.57 -1.57
N LYS A 108 9.24 17.93 -0.30
CA LYS A 108 7.91 17.86 0.33
C LYS A 108 6.89 18.80 -0.34
N ARG A 109 7.36 19.78 -1.11
CA ARG A 109 6.55 20.77 -1.82
C ARG A 109 6.73 20.61 -3.32
N THR A 110 5.79 21.15 -4.07
CA THR A 110 5.85 21.30 -5.52
C THR A 110 7.12 22.02 -5.98
N LEU A 111 7.76 21.53 -7.05
CA LEU A 111 8.92 22.16 -7.68
C LEU A 111 8.54 23.55 -8.22
N ALA A 112 9.17 24.58 -7.67
CA ALA A 112 8.96 25.97 -8.06
C ALA A 112 9.84 26.39 -9.24
N LEU A 113 9.38 27.40 -9.99
CA LEU A 113 10.16 27.98 -11.09
C LEU A 113 11.53 28.48 -10.63
N SER A 114 11.62 29.19 -9.51
CA SER A 114 12.89 29.72 -8.99
C SER A 114 13.93 28.63 -8.69
N THR A 115 13.47 27.46 -8.21
CA THR A 115 14.34 26.29 -8.00
C THR A 115 14.83 25.74 -9.33
N ALA A 116 13.93 25.57 -10.31
CA ALA A 116 14.32 25.13 -11.65
C ALA A 116 15.30 26.10 -12.33
N THR A 117 15.05 27.42 -12.25
CA THR A 117 15.96 28.46 -12.75
C THR A 117 17.36 28.35 -12.13
N GLY A 118 17.47 28.02 -10.83
CA GLY A 118 18.75 27.76 -10.18
C GLY A 118 19.51 26.58 -10.78
N GLU A 119 18.83 25.48 -11.10
CA GLU A 119 19.46 24.33 -11.76
C GLU A 119 19.80 24.61 -13.23
N MET A 120 18.99 25.40 -13.95
CA MET A 120 19.34 25.88 -15.29
C MET A 120 20.63 26.70 -15.27
N ARG A 121 20.83 27.55 -14.26
CA ARG A 121 22.09 28.29 -14.06
C ARG A 121 23.29 27.36 -13.84
N LYS A 122 23.13 26.30 -13.05
CA LYS A 122 24.18 25.28 -12.86
C LYS A 122 24.55 24.60 -14.17
N MET A 123 23.55 24.24 -14.99
CA MET A 123 23.79 23.65 -16.30
C MET A 123 24.67 24.55 -17.16
N PHE A 124 24.30 25.83 -17.31
CA PHE A 124 25.11 26.77 -18.10
C PHE A 124 26.50 27.01 -17.53
N ALA A 125 26.62 27.11 -16.20
CA ALA A 125 27.91 27.24 -15.54
C ALA A 125 28.80 26.01 -15.78
N GLY A 126 28.25 24.80 -15.70
CA GLY A 126 28.94 23.54 -15.99
C GLY A 126 29.46 23.48 -17.43
N VAL A 127 28.64 23.90 -18.40
CA VAL A 127 29.09 23.98 -19.81
C VAL A 127 30.24 24.97 -19.99
N VAL A 128 30.13 26.17 -19.42
CA VAL A 128 31.16 27.22 -19.54
C VAL A 128 32.45 26.86 -18.81
N THR A 129 32.36 26.09 -17.72
CA THR A 129 33.54 25.60 -16.99
C THR A 129 34.17 24.35 -17.61
N GLY A 130 33.53 23.77 -18.63
CA GLY A 130 34.07 22.66 -19.42
C GLY A 130 33.77 21.28 -18.83
N GLU A 131 32.82 21.17 -17.90
CA GLU A 131 32.46 19.91 -17.25
C GLU A 131 31.69 18.97 -18.20
N PHE A 132 30.92 19.54 -19.13
CA PHE A 132 30.13 18.80 -20.12
C PHE A 132 29.69 19.69 -21.29
N VAL A 133 29.31 19.07 -22.42
CA VAL A 133 28.63 19.78 -23.51
C VAL A 133 27.15 19.97 -23.18
N ILE A 134 26.48 20.92 -23.85
CA ILE A 134 25.04 21.14 -23.63
C ILE A 134 24.25 19.86 -23.95
N PRO A 135 23.33 19.40 -23.06
CA PRO A 135 22.52 18.24 -23.34
C PRO A 135 21.49 18.53 -24.44
N GLU A 136 21.13 17.51 -25.23
CA GLU A 136 20.06 17.66 -26.24
C GLU A 136 18.68 17.83 -25.59
N LYS A 137 18.52 17.31 -24.37
CA LYS A 137 17.30 17.43 -23.56
C LYS A 137 17.68 17.59 -22.08
N TYR A 138 16.99 18.48 -21.39
CA TYR A 138 17.11 18.69 -19.95
C TYR A 138 15.72 18.54 -19.31
N THR A 139 15.50 17.45 -18.58
CA THR A 139 14.19 17.11 -18.02
C THR A 139 14.20 17.28 -16.51
N PHE A 140 13.34 18.16 -16.00
CA PHE A 140 13.03 18.23 -14.57
C PHE A 140 12.09 17.09 -14.19
N VAL A 141 12.52 16.25 -13.26
CA VAL A 141 11.76 15.12 -12.75
C VAL A 141 11.44 15.37 -11.28
N ALA A 142 10.15 15.49 -10.95
CA ALA A 142 9.71 15.67 -9.58
C ALA A 142 8.32 15.06 -9.37
N PRO A 143 7.96 14.63 -8.15
CA PRO A 143 6.61 14.16 -7.85
C PRO A 143 5.52 15.21 -8.11
N SER A 144 5.84 16.50 -7.95
CA SER A 144 4.91 17.60 -8.17
C SER A 144 5.62 18.78 -8.82
N ILE A 145 5.06 19.28 -9.93
CA ILE A 145 5.60 20.41 -10.72
C ILE A 145 4.66 21.60 -10.61
N GLY A 146 5.20 22.80 -10.38
CA GLY A 146 4.40 24.00 -10.16
C GLY A 146 3.84 24.58 -11.45
N PRO A 147 2.64 25.19 -11.42
CA PRO A 147 1.98 25.70 -12.61
C PRO A 147 2.79 26.81 -13.30
N SER A 148 3.48 27.67 -12.55
CA SER A 148 4.35 28.71 -13.12
C SER A 148 5.53 28.13 -13.90
N LEU A 149 6.11 27.02 -13.43
CA LEU A 149 7.18 26.33 -14.17
C LEU A 149 6.63 25.69 -15.44
N GLN A 150 5.48 25.01 -15.37
CA GLN A 150 4.84 24.45 -16.57
C GLN A 150 4.51 25.54 -17.60
N GLN A 151 3.95 26.67 -17.16
CA GLN A 151 3.62 27.78 -18.04
C GLN A 151 4.85 28.44 -18.67
N ALA A 152 5.95 28.58 -17.91
CA ALA A 152 7.22 29.08 -18.42
C ALA A 152 7.75 28.18 -19.55
N LEU A 153 7.78 26.86 -19.33
CA LEU A 153 8.31 25.91 -20.32
C LEU A 153 7.44 25.81 -21.59
N GLN A 154 6.17 26.22 -21.55
CA GLN A 154 5.34 26.38 -22.74
C GLN A 154 5.66 27.66 -23.55
N ARG A 155 6.46 28.58 -22.99
CA ARG A 155 6.84 29.86 -23.60
C ARG A 155 8.37 30.03 -23.63
N PRO A 156 9.12 29.11 -24.27
CA PRO A 156 10.58 29.03 -24.16
C PRO A 156 11.30 30.32 -24.57
N VAL A 157 10.80 31.04 -25.59
CA VAL A 157 11.39 32.32 -26.02
C VAL A 157 11.27 33.41 -24.95
N ALA A 158 10.10 33.52 -24.31
CA ALA A 158 9.87 34.49 -23.24
C ALA A 158 10.67 34.11 -21.99
N THR A 159 10.64 32.83 -21.61
CA THR A 159 11.39 32.33 -20.45
C THR A 159 12.89 32.51 -20.61
N ARG A 160 13.46 32.31 -21.81
CA ARG A 160 14.87 32.64 -22.07
C ARG A 160 15.17 34.11 -21.84
N LYS A 161 14.31 35.00 -22.34
CA LYS A 161 14.49 36.44 -22.15
C LYS A 161 14.49 36.78 -20.65
N ASP A 162 13.46 36.33 -19.93
CA ASP A 162 13.32 36.59 -18.50
C ASP A 162 14.50 36.00 -17.70
N PHE A 163 14.95 34.79 -18.07
CA PHE A 163 16.11 34.13 -17.46
C PHE A 163 17.40 34.94 -17.62
N VAL A 164 17.68 35.43 -18.84
CA VAL A 164 18.88 36.23 -19.12
C VAL A 164 18.82 37.58 -18.42
N GLU A 165 17.65 38.18 -18.30
CA GLU A 165 17.46 39.40 -17.51
C GLU A 165 17.72 39.15 -16.01
N GLU A 166 17.16 38.08 -15.44
CA GLU A 166 17.38 37.68 -14.03
C GLU A 166 18.84 37.31 -13.74
N LEU A 167 19.55 36.73 -14.71
CA LEU A 167 20.91 36.26 -14.55
C LEU A 167 21.89 37.40 -14.21
N ARG A 168 21.65 38.61 -14.71
CA ARG A 168 22.51 39.79 -14.50
C ARG A 168 22.57 40.24 -13.04
N ASP A 169 21.45 40.06 -12.33
CA ASP A 169 21.27 40.50 -10.94
C ASP A 169 21.22 39.32 -9.95
N THR A 170 21.62 38.13 -10.40
CA THR A 170 21.54 36.92 -9.56
C THR A 170 22.53 36.95 -8.39
N THR A 171 22.08 36.44 -7.24
CA THR A 171 22.90 36.25 -6.03
C THR A 171 23.32 34.79 -5.84
N ASP A 172 23.02 33.93 -6.79
CA ASP A 172 23.35 32.51 -6.77
C ASP A 172 24.87 32.31 -6.73
N LYS A 173 25.39 31.58 -5.74
CA LYS A 173 26.83 31.33 -5.59
C LYS A 173 27.45 30.65 -6.79
N VAL A 174 26.68 29.79 -7.47
CA VAL A 174 27.16 29.10 -8.68
C VAL A 174 27.57 30.08 -9.77
N ILE A 175 26.87 31.22 -9.87
CA ILE A 175 27.21 32.28 -10.82
C ILE A 175 28.13 33.32 -10.17
N THR A 176 27.89 33.66 -8.91
CA THR A 176 28.63 34.73 -8.24
C THR A 176 30.06 34.35 -7.86
N ASP A 177 30.38 33.07 -7.72
CA ASP A 177 31.75 32.61 -7.52
C ASP A 177 32.54 32.54 -8.85
N LEU A 178 31.86 32.62 -10.01
CA LEU A 178 32.52 32.74 -11.31
C LEU A 178 33.15 34.12 -11.48
N GLY A 179 34.35 34.14 -12.07
CA GLY A 179 35.02 35.38 -12.45
C GLY A 179 34.25 36.16 -13.55
N PRO A 180 34.48 37.47 -13.72
CA PRO A 180 33.71 38.32 -14.64
C PRO A 180 33.74 37.90 -16.12
N ARG A 181 34.73 37.11 -16.53
CA ARG A 181 34.80 36.54 -17.88
C ARG A 181 33.79 35.39 -18.04
N LEU A 182 33.87 34.38 -17.18
CA LEU A 182 32.99 33.21 -17.22
C LEU A 182 31.51 33.59 -17.00
N ARG A 183 31.22 34.59 -16.17
CA ARG A 183 29.83 35.09 -16.04
C ARG A 183 29.26 35.61 -17.36
N ARG A 184 30.05 36.37 -18.11
CA ARG A 184 29.64 36.85 -19.44
C ARG A 184 29.46 35.71 -20.43
N GLU A 185 30.35 34.72 -20.39
CA GLU A 185 30.22 33.50 -21.21
C GLU A 185 28.92 32.72 -20.86
N VAL A 186 28.53 32.66 -19.59
CA VAL A 186 27.25 32.06 -19.16
C VAL A 186 26.05 32.85 -19.69
N GLU A 187 26.08 34.19 -19.58
CA GLU A 187 25.02 35.06 -20.13
C GLU A 187 24.89 34.90 -21.66
N GLU A 188 26.00 34.91 -22.38
CA GLU A 188 26.03 34.74 -23.85
C GLU A 188 25.55 33.34 -24.25
N LEU A 189 25.97 32.30 -23.54
CA LEU A 189 25.51 30.93 -23.79
C LEU A 189 24.00 30.79 -23.54
N ALA A 190 23.49 31.31 -22.44
CA ALA A 190 22.06 31.28 -22.12
C ALA A 190 21.22 32.05 -23.15
N ALA A 191 21.71 33.20 -23.63
CA ALA A 191 21.04 33.99 -24.65
C ALA A 191 20.95 33.28 -26.02
N ASN A 192 21.96 32.48 -26.36
CA ASN A 192 22.05 31.77 -27.64
C ASN A 192 21.47 30.35 -27.60
N THR A 193 21.16 29.82 -26.42
CA THR A 193 20.56 28.49 -26.26
C THR A 193 19.05 28.52 -26.48
N SER A 194 18.51 27.52 -27.19
CA SER A 194 17.06 27.33 -27.25
C SER A 194 16.56 26.75 -25.93
N PHE A 195 15.59 27.40 -25.29
CA PHE A 195 15.00 26.91 -24.04
C PHE A 195 14.00 25.76 -24.25
N GLU A 196 13.79 25.31 -25.49
CA GLU A 196 13.04 24.08 -25.80
C GLU A 196 13.74 22.79 -25.31
N ILE A 197 15.02 22.89 -24.94
CA ILE A 197 15.74 21.80 -24.29
C ILE A 197 15.11 21.45 -22.92
N PHE A 198 14.52 22.43 -22.23
CA PHE A 198 13.99 22.25 -20.88
C PHE A 198 12.58 21.67 -20.90
N ARG A 199 12.37 20.58 -20.17
CA ARG A 199 11.12 19.83 -20.14
C ARG A 199 10.76 19.43 -18.72
N THR A 200 9.52 19.01 -18.52
CA THR A 200 9.10 18.25 -17.35
C THR A 200 8.45 16.95 -17.79
N VAL A 201 8.38 15.99 -16.88
CA VAL A 201 7.61 14.75 -17.09
C VAL A 201 6.46 14.69 -16.09
N ASN A 202 5.32 14.14 -16.53
CA ASN A 202 4.20 13.85 -15.65
C ASN A 202 4.43 12.54 -14.90
N MET A 203 4.18 12.51 -13.59
CA MET A 203 4.37 11.30 -12.77
C MET A 203 3.58 10.08 -13.28
N LYS A 204 2.36 10.28 -13.80
CA LYS A 204 1.55 9.18 -14.34
C LYS A 204 2.15 8.61 -15.62
N GLU A 205 2.62 9.49 -16.52
CA GLU A 205 3.32 9.07 -17.74
C GLU A 205 4.60 8.30 -17.40
N MET A 206 5.38 8.83 -16.45
CA MET A 206 6.58 8.18 -15.93
C MET A 206 6.29 6.78 -15.38
N LEU A 207 5.20 6.62 -14.60
CA LEU A 207 4.80 5.33 -14.04
C LEU A 207 4.37 4.34 -15.13
N GLU A 208 3.59 4.76 -16.13
CA GLU A 208 3.19 3.88 -17.24
C GLU A 208 4.40 3.42 -18.07
N GLN A 209 5.39 4.29 -18.25
CA GLN A 209 6.65 3.92 -18.91
C GLN A 209 7.50 2.99 -18.02
N HIS A 210 7.67 3.30 -16.73
CA HIS A 210 8.42 2.45 -15.79
C HIS A 210 7.82 1.05 -15.67
N LYS A 211 6.49 0.91 -15.82
CA LYS A 211 5.78 -0.37 -15.85
C LYS A 211 6.25 -1.33 -16.94
N THR A 212 6.87 -0.82 -17.99
CA THR A 212 7.47 -1.64 -19.06
C THR A 212 8.86 -2.17 -18.72
N THR A 213 9.47 -1.68 -17.63
CA THR A 213 10.81 -2.09 -17.18
C THR A 213 10.75 -3.36 -16.32
N SER A 214 11.85 -4.09 -16.29
CA SER A 214 12.02 -5.24 -15.37
C SER A 214 12.08 -4.83 -13.89
N ALA A 215 12.27 -3.54 -13.58
CA ALA A 215 12.31 -3.02 -12.22
C ALA A 215 10.91 -2.83 -11.62
N TRP A 216 9.85 -2.72 -12.45
CA TRP A 216 8.48 -2.45 -11.99
C TRP A 216 8.02 -3.42 -10.90
N ALA A 217 8.13 -4.73 -11.15
CA ALA A 217 7.64 -5.76 -10.23
C ALA A 217 8.35 -5.74 -8.85
N LYS A 218 9.58 -5.23 -8.79
CA LYS A 218 10.33 -5.09 -7.52
C LYS A 218 9.82 -3.92 -6.68
N ARG A 219 9.38 -2.83 -7.32
CA ARG A 219 8.88 -1.62 -6.65
C ARG A 219 7.38 -1.66 -6.37
N PHE A 220 6.64 -2.18 -7.34
CA PHE A 220 5.18 -2.21 -7.35
C PHE A 220 4.76 -3.65 -7.62
N PRO A 221 4.91 -4.54 -6.61
CA PRO A 221 4.47 -5.91 -6.76
C PRO A 221 3.00 -5.93 -7.19
N PRO A 222 2.61 -6.82 -8.11
CA PRO A 222 1.21 -6.95 -8.51
C PRO A 222 0.35 -7.11 -7.26
N GLN A 223 -0.76 -6.39 -7.22
CA GLN A 223 -1.71 -6.55 -6.11
C GLN A 223 -2.16 -8.00 -6.11
N SER A 224 -1.99 -8.68 -4.98
CA SER A 224 -2.51 -10.02 -4.81
C SER A 224 -4.01 -10.02 -5.11
N PRO A 225 -4.54 -11.04 -5.80
CA PRO A 225 -5.96 -11.13 -6.06
C PRO A 225 -6.73 -11.03 -4.73
N PRO A 226 -7.89 -10.33 -4.71
CA PRO A 226 -8.70 -10.27 -3.51
C PRO A 226 -9.10 -11.69 -3.13
N ARG A 227 -8.93 -12.04 -1.85
CA ARG A 227 -9.37 -13.33 -1.35
C ARG A 227 -10.89 -13.47 -1.59
N PRO A 228 -11.37 -14.59 -2.16
CA PRO A 228 -12.80 -14.80 -2.38
C PRO A 228 -13.58 -14.84 -1.05
N THR A 229 -14.91 -14.71 -1.14
CA THR A 229 -15.81 -14.86 0.00
C THR A 229 -15.59 -16.21 0.68
N ILE A 230 -15.57 -16.22 2.02
CA ILE A 230 -15.45 -17.46 2.79
C ILE A 230 -16.64 -18.36 2.47
N MET A 231 -16.36 -19.63 2.20
CA MET A 231 -17.37 -20.68 2.04
C MET A 231 -18.19 -20.80 3.32
N GLU A 232 -19.51 -20.79 3.18
CA GLU A 232 -20.39 -21.09 4.31
C GLU A 232 -20.42 -22.60 4.56
N PRO A 233 -20.38 -23.06 5.82
CA PRO A 233 -20.58 -24.46 6.13
C PRO A 233 -21.95 -24.95 5.63
N PRO A 234 -22.02 -26.12 4.97
CA PRO A 234 -23.29 -26.70 4.57
C PRO A 234 -24.16 -27.00 5.79
N GLU A 235 -25.49 -27.05 5.61
CA GLU A 235 -26.41 -27.29 6.73
C GLU A 235 -26.10 -28.62 7.45
N ARG A 236 -25.72 -29.65 6.68
CA ARG A 236 -25.33 -30.96 7.18
C ARG A 236 -23.84 -31.19 6.98
N PRO A 237 -23.14 -31.83 7.94
CA PRO A 237 -21.74 -32.17 7.78
C PRO A 237 -21.46 -33.02 6.53
N GLU A 238 -20.42 -32.64 5.79
CA GLU A 238 -19.92 -33.40 4.64
C GLU A 238 -18.83 -34.40 5.04
N PRO A 239 -18.53 -35.42 4.21
CA PRO A 239 -17.45 -36.38 4.49
C PRO A 239 -16.08 -35.73 4.75
N SER A 240 -15.82 -34.58 4.10
CA SER A 240 -14.59 -33.80 4.25
C SER A 240 -14.40 -33.21 5.64
N GLU A 241 -15.44 -33.08 6.46
CA GLU A 241 -15.35 -32.56 7.84
C GLU A 241 -15.66 -33.62 8.91
N ALA A 242 -15.85 -34.89 8.51
CA ALA A 242 -16.39 -35.91 9.38
C ALA A 242 -15.48 -36.24 10.58
N ARG A 243 -14.16 -36.30 10.37
CA ARG A 243 -13.23 -36.82 11.38
C ARG A 243 -13.02 -35.84 12.53
N TYR A 244 -12.72 -34.57 12.26
CA TYR A 244 -12.59 -33.56 13.32
C TYR A 244 -13.93 -33.34 14.03
N ILE A 245 -15.07 -33.44 13.32
CA ILE A 245 -16.40 -33.37 13.95
C ILE A 245 -16.61 -34.52 14.93
N GLN A 246 -16.25 -35.76 14.55
CA GLN A 246 -16.32 -36.90 15.46
C GLN A 246 -15.51 -36.65 16.73
N GLN A 247 -14.29 -36.13 16.61
CA GLN A 247 -13.48 -35.77 17.77
C GLN A 247 -14.13 -34.65 18.61
N LEU A 248 -14.73 -33.63 17.98
CA LEU A 248 -15.44 -32.58 18.70
C LEU A 248 -16.67 -33.11 19.46
N VAL A 249 -17.39 -34.09 18.90
CA VAL A 249 -18.49 -34.78 19.62
C VAL A 249 -17.98 -35.41 20.90
N GLN A 250 -16.81 -36.06 20.89
CA GLN A 250 -16.18 -36.61 22.09
C GLN A 250 -15.82 -35.51 23.11
N VAL A 251 -15.23 -34.40 22.64
CA VAL A 251 -14.91 -33.23 23.49
C VAL A 251 -16.16 -32.67 24.17
N TYR A 252 -17.30 -32.62 23.46
CA TYR A 252 -18.54 -32.17 24.05
C TYR A 252 -19.11 -33.19 25.03
N ALA A 253 -19.13 -34.48 24.67
CA ALA A 253 -19.64 -35.55 25.51
C ALA A 253 -18.84 -35.66 26.83
N GLU A 254 -17.52 -35.50 26.81
CA GLU A 254 -16.70 -35.44 28.02
C GLU A 254 -17.10 -34.26 28.92
N ARG A 255 -17.38 -33.10 28.32
CA ARG A 255 -17.70 -31.87 29.07
C ARG A 255 -19.15 -31.81 29.54
N TRP A 256 -20.08 -32.40 28.79
CA TRP A 256 -21.52 -32.38 29.01
C TRP A 256 -22.16 -33.75 28.71
N PRO A 257 -21.92 -34.77 29.56
CA PRO A 257 -22.22 -36.18 29.26
C PRO A 257 -23.69 -36.49 28.95
N ASP A 258 -24.62 -35.79 29.58
CA ASP A 258 -26.05 -36.13 29.49
C ASP A 258 -26.76 -35.52 28.28
N HIS A 259 -26.11 -34.62 27.53
CA HIS A 259 -26.80 -33.76 26.54
C HIS A 259 -26.00 -33.48 25.26
N THR A 260 -24.90 -34.19 24.98
CA THR A 260 -24.04 -33.88 23.83
C THR A 260 -23.42 -35.11 23.14
N SER A 261 -24.07 -36.27 23.22
CA SER A 261 -23.56 -37.52 22.62
C SER A 261 -23.86 -37.65 21.13
N THR A 262 -24.74 -36.81 20.58
CA THR A 262 -25.06 -36.76 19.14
C THR A 262 -25.05 -35.33 18.62
N LEU A 263 -24.89 -35.17 17.30
CA LEU A 263 -24.93 -33.86 16.65
C LEU A 263 -26.25 -33.11 16.89
N ASP A 264 -27.38 -33.81 16.90
CA ASP A 264 -28.70 -33.19 17.16
C ASP A 264 -28.80 -32.65 18.60
N GLN A 265 -28.27 -33.40 19.57
CA GLN A 265 -28.21 -32.97 20.96
C GLN A 265 -27.27 -31.77 21.12
N ILE A 266 -26.09 -31.82 20.48
CA ILE A 266 -25.12 -30.71 20.47
C ILE A 266 -25.74 -29.45 19.86
N ALA A 267 -26.45 -29.57 18.74
CA ALA A 267 -27.07 -28.45 18.04
C ALA A 267 -28.10 -27.72 18.92
N GLN A 268 -28.83 -28.46 19.76
CA GLN A 268 -29.82 -27.91 20.69
C GLN A 268 -29.20 -27.39 22.01
N HIS A 269 -27.97 -27.80 22.33
CA HIS A 269 -27.33 -27.41 23.57
C HIS A 269 -26.79 -25.97 23.51
N HIS A 270 -27.22 -25.13 24.46
CA HIS A 270 -26.97 -23.68 24.49
C HIS A 270 -25.51 -23.22 24.42
N LYS A 271 -24.52 -24.04 24.81
CA LYS A 271 -23.07 -23.75 24.67
C LYS A 271 -22.40 -24.52 23.53
N ALA A 272 -22.53 -25.85 23.52
CA ALA A 272 -21.95 -26.72 22.50
C ALA A 272 -22.42 -26.39 21.07
N GLY A 273 -23.70 -26.09 20.87
CA GLY A 273 -24.26 -25.79 19.54
C GLY A 273 -23.64 -24.55 18.88
N PRO A 274 -23.65 -23.37 19.54
CA PRO A 274 -22.95 -22.20 19.04
C PRO A 274 -21.45 -22.42 18.85
N HIS A 275 -20.80 -23.18 19.74
CA HIS A 275 -19.38 -23.50 19.61
C HIS A 275 -19.11 -24.36 18.37
N LEU A 276 -19.85 -25.45 18.17
CA LEU A 276 -19.70 -26.32 16.99
C LEU A 276 -19.90 -25.56 15.68
N ARG A 277 -20.94 -24.71 15.61
CA ARG A 277 -21.16 -23.86 14.43
C ARG A 277 -19.95 -23.02 14.10
N HIS A 278 -19.37 -22.38 15.11
CA HIS A 278 -18.19 -21.55 14.94
C HIS A 278 -16.91 -22.36 14.62
N GLN A 279 -16.80 -23.61 15.09
CA GLN A 279 -15.72 -24.51 14.67
C GLN A 279 -15.87 -24.91 13.19
N ARG A 280 -17.10 -25.16 12.73
CA ARG A 280 -17.38 -25.44 11.30
C ARG A 280 -17.09 -24.21 10.42
N GLU A 281 -17.49 -23.01 10.83
CA GLU A 281 -17.10 -21.76 10.16
C GLU A 281 -15.58 -21.63 10.03
N ALA A 282 -14.84 -22.02 11.07
CA ALA A 282 -13.38 -22.01 11.04
C ALA A 282 -12.80 -22.98 10.00
N PHE A 283 -13.30 -24.22 9.99
CA PHE A 283 -12.91 -25.23 8.99
C PHE A 283 -13.13 -24.72 7.56
N PHE A 284 -14.32 -24.21 7.24
CA PHE A 284 -14.60 -23.71 5.89
C PHE A 284 -13.85 -22.41 5.53
N SER A 285 -13.49 -21.59 6.53
CA SER A 285 -12.57 -20.47 6.34
C SER A 285 -11.20 -20.95 5.85
N ALA A 286 -10.65 -22.01 6.46
CA ALA A 286 -9.39 -22.63 6.05
C ALA A 286 -9.50 -23.36 4.69
N GLU A 287 -10.61 -24.05 4.40
CA GLU A 287 -10.87 -24.62 3.06
C GLU A 287 -10.87 -23.55 1.97
N SER A 288 -11.50 -22.41 2.25
CA SER A 288 -11.53 -21.26 1.33
C SER A 288 -10.13 -20.69 1.11
N LEU A 289 -9.31 -20.66 2.16
CA LEU A 289 -7.92 -20.24 2.08
C LEU A 289 -7.09 -21.22 1.23
N ARG A 290 -7.27 -22.54 1.42
CA ARG A 290 -6.57 -23.57 0.63
C ARG A 290 -6.87 -23.40 -0.87
N ARG A 291 -8.15 -23.39 -1.25
CA ARG A 291 -8.56 -23.23 -2.66
C ARG A 291 -8.01 -21.96 -3.29
N PHE A 292 -8.05 -20.85 -2.54
CA PHE A 292 -7.45 -19.59 -3.00
C PHE A 292 -5.93 -19.72 -3.22
N GLY A 293 -5.23 -20.44 -2.34
CA GLY A 293 -3.80 -20.75 -2.51
C GLY A 293 -3.51 -21.54 -3.77
N GLU A 294 -4.26 -22.62 -4.00
CA GLU A 294 -4.14 -23.51 -5.16
C GLU A 294 -4.42 -22.77 -6.48
N GLU A 295 -5.38 -21.83 -6.50
CA GLU A 295 -5.75 -21.09 -7.72
C GLU A 295 -4.82 -19.90 -8.02
N ALA A 296 -4.37 -19.17 -6.99
CA ALA A 296 -3.69 -17.89 -7.17
C ALA A 296 -2.16 -17.95 -7.03
N TYR A 297 -1.60 -19.04 -6.50
CA TYR A 297 -0.19 -19.15 -6.18
C TYR A 297 0.39 -20.50 -6.62
N PRO A 298 1.73 -20.62 -6.81
CA PRO A 298 2.38 -21.92 -7.02
C PRO A 298 2.09 -22.91 -5.89
N GLU A 299 2.20 -24.21 -6.17
CA GLU A 299 1.99 -25.27 -5.18
C GLU A 299 2.89 -25.10 -3.93
N GLY A 300 2.40 -25.53 -2.76
CA GLY A 300 3.19 -25.57 -1.50
C GLY A 300 2.97 -24.40 -0.55
N HIS A 301 2.27 -23.34 -0.96
CA HIS A 301 2.09 -22.15 -0.11
C HIS A 301 1.13 -22.41 1.07
N PHE A 302 0.03 -23.13 0.85
CA PHE A 302 -0.90 -23.46 1.92
C PHE A 302 -0.29 -24.50 2.87
N GLU A 303 0.44 -25.48 2.33
CA GLU A 303 1.14 -26.52 3.06
C GLU A 303 2.20 -25.92 3.99
N ALA A 304 2.89 -24.86 3.56
CA ALA A 304 3.81 -24.11 4.42
C ALA A 304 3.09 -23.49 5.64
N ILE A 305 1.88 -22.93 5.44
CA ILE A 305 1.08 -22.39 6.56
C ILE A 305 0.61 -23.51 7.50
N VAL A 306 0.16 -24.65 6.95
CA VAL A 306 -0.22 -25.82 7.74
C VAL A 306 0.97 -26.31 8.57
N LYS A 307 2.15 -26.38 7.97
CA LYS A 307 3.38 -26.78 8.65
C LYS A 307 3.78 -25.83 9.78
N ASP A 308 3.78 -24.52 9.52
CA ASP A 308 4.09 -23.51 10.55
C ASP A 308 3.14 -23.62 11.75
N ILE A 309 1.85 -23.84 11.50
CA ILE A 309 0.85 -24.03 12.56
C ILE A 309 1.06 -25.36 13.28
N TYR A 310 1.26 -26.45 12.55
CA TYR A 310 1.53 -27.77 13.13
C TYR A 310 2.74 -27.74 14.07
N ASP A 311 3.88 -27.24 13.59
CA ASP A 311 5.13 -27.18 14.35
C ASP A 311 4.95 -26.37 15.64
N ALA A 312 4.09 -25.34 15.64
CA ALA A 312 3.82 -24.54 16.82
C ALA A 312 2.87 -25.20 17.82
N VAL A 313 1.89 -25.98 17.36
CA VAL A 313 0.84 -26.52 18.23
C VAL A 313 1.07 -27.96 18.67
N ILE A 314 1.92 -28.73 17.99
CA ILE A 314 2.05 -30.17 18.23
C ILE A 314 2.53 -30.49 19.64
N ASP A 315 3.49 -29.74 20.16
CA ASP A 315 3.99 -29.94 21.53
C ASP A 315 2.94 -29.53 22.57
N VAL A 316 2.17 -28.46 22.30
CA VAL A 316 1.04 -28.05 23.15
C VAL A 316 -0.07 -29.12 23.13
N ALA A 317 -0.33 -29.74 21.98
CA ALA A 317 -1.33 -30.80 21.86
C ALA A 317 -0.93 -32.07 22.63
N ARG A 318 0.37 -32.38 22.66
CA ARG A 318 0.97 -33.54 23.36
C ARG A 318 1.16 -33.33 24.86
N ASP A 319 1.03 -32.11 25.36
CA ASP A 319 1.11 -31.82 26.79
C ASP A 319 -0.07 -32.44 27.56
N ASP A 320 0.08 -32.53 28.88
CA ASP A 320 -0.96 -33.06 29.75
C ASP A 320 -2.12 -32.07 29.89
N HIS A 321 -3.31 -32.47 29.42
CA HIS A 321 -4.52 -31.67 29.53
C HIS A 321 -5.59 -32.39 30.36
N PRO A 322 -6.25 -31.72 31.32
CA PRO A 322 -7.27 -32.36 32.14
C PRO A 322 -8.50 -32.86 31.37
N THR A 323 -8.79 -32.26 30.21
CA THR A 323 -9.90 -32.66 29.32
C THR A 323 -9.56 -32.32 27.88
N GLY A 324 -10.23 -32.98 26.93
CA GLY A 324 -10.11 -32.65 25.51
C GLY A 324 -10.58 -31.25 25.18
N TRP A 325 -11.52 -30.69 25.96
CA TRP A 325 -11.88 -29.27 25.85
C TRP A 325 -10.68 -28.35 26.15
N LYS A 326 -9.91 -28.67 27.21
CA LYS A 326 -8.75 -27.87 27.61
C LYS A 326 -7.62 -27.98 26.59
N ARG A 327 -7.36 -29.20 26.07
CA ARG A 327 -6.42 -29.44 24.97
C ARG A 327 -6.79 -28.61 23.74
N LEU A 328 -8.02 -28.75 23.24
CA LEU A 328 -8.53 -27.99 22.10
C LEU A 328 -8.38 -26.48 22.30
N SER A 329 -8.73 -25.97 23.48
CA SER A 329 -8.64 -24.54 23.79
C SER A 329 -7.19 -24.05 23.81
N ALA A 330 -6.26 -24.82 24.38
CA ALA A 330 -4.84 -24.48 24.43
C ALA A 330 -4.21 -24.48 23.03
N VAL A 331 -4.47 -25.52 22.25
CA VAL A 331 -3.98 -25.65 20.86
C VAL A 331 -4.47 -24.51 19.97
N ILE A 332 -5.78 -24.20 20.00
CA ILE A 332 -6.33 -23.08 19.22
C ILE A 332 -5.72 -21.74 19.67
N SER A 333 -5.47 -21.57 20.97
CA SER A 333 -4.83 -20.36 21.49
C SER A 333 -3.41 -20.19 20.93
N GLU A 334 -2.62 -21.27 20.90
CA GLU A 334 -1.26 -21.24 20.34
C GLU A 334 -1.27 -21.02 18.82
N ALA A 335 -2.20 -21.65 18.11
CA ALA A 335 -2.38 -21.43 16.67
C ALA A 335 -2.70 -19.96 16.35
N HIS A 336 -3.38 -19.23 17.25
CA HIS A 336 -3.63 -17.81 17.05
C HIS A 336 -2.38 -16.94 17.27
N SER A 337 -1.45 -17.34 18.15
CA SER A 337 -0.25 -16.54 18.47
C SER A 337 0.93 -16.79 17.55
N VAL A 338 1.01 -17.95 16.88
CA VAL A 338 2.18 -18.31 16.07
C VAL A 338 2.51 -17.27 14.99
N GLY A 339 3.79 -16.95 14.85
CA GLY A 339 4.30 -16.17 13.73
C GLY A 339 4.40 -17.06 12.49
N LEU A 340 3.76 -16.67 11.39
CA LEU A 340 3.86 -17.39 10.12
C LEU A 340 5.07 -16.91 9.32
N THR A 341 5.68 -17.82 8.58
CA THR A 341 6.70 -17.53 7.59
C THR A 341 6.19 -16.46 6.64
N GLN A 342 6.93 -15.36 6.51
CA GLN A 342 6.51 -14.21 5.72
C GLN A 342 6.60 -14.52 4.22
N THR A 343 5.45 -14.75 3.60
CA THR A 343 5.29 -14.97 2.16
C THR A 343 4.20 -14.06 1.58
N VAL A 344 4.16 -13.92 0.26
CA VAL A 344 3.07 -13.21 -0.45
C VAL A 344 1.69 -13.84 -0.19
N PHE A 345 1.65 -15.10 0.25
CA PHE A 345 0.42 -15.81 0.59
C PHE A 345 0.00 -15.59 2.06
N ALA A 346 0.97 -15.51 2.99
CA ALA A 346 0.73 -15.41 4.43
C ALA A 346 -0.12 -14.19 4.83
N GLN A 347 -0.07 -13.10 4.06
CA GLN A 347 -0.89 -11.89 4.27
C GLN A 347 -2.41 -12.14 4.15
N HIS A 348 -2.83 -13.24 3.51
CA HIS A 348 -4.24 -13.58 3.33
C HIS A 348 -4.82 -14.44 4.47
N VAL A 349 -3.96 -14.92 5.38
CA VAL A 349 -4.34 -15.76 6.51
C VAL A 349 -5.01 -14.90 7.59
N ARG A 350 -6.25 -15.23 7.92
CA ARG A 350 -7.05 -14.61 8.98
C ARG A 350 -6.98 -15.46 10.25
N PRO A 351 -7.26 -14.88 11.44
CA PRO A 351 -7.28 -15.65 12.69
C PRO A 351 -8.18 -16.89 12.64
N LEU A 352 -9.34 -16.76 11.97
CA LEU A 352 -10.30 -17.86 11.83
C LEU A 352 -9.74 -19.04 11.02
N ASP A 353 -8.87 -18.78 10.03
CA ASP A 353 -8.23 -19.83 9.23
C ASP A 353 -7.27 -20.65 10.07
N ARG A 354 -6.54 -20.02 11.00
CA ARG A 354 -5.56 -20.71 11.84
C ARG A 354 -6.24 -21.76 12.73
N ARG A 355 -7.42 -21.43 13.23
CA ARG A 355 -8.31 -22.39 13.90
C ARG A 355 -8.79 -23.47 12.95
N GLY A 356 -9.21 -23.10 11.74
CA GLY A 356 -9.61 -24.07 10.71
C GLY A 356 -8.50 -25.05 10.33
N VAL A 357 -7.26 -24.59 10.24
CA VAL A 357 -6.09 -25.44 9.99
C VAL A 357 -5.88 -26.46 11.12
N CYS A 358 -6.14 -26.11 12.38
CA CYS A 358 -6.13 -27.10 13.46
C CYS A 358 -7.18 -28.20 13.23
N HIS A 359 -8.34 -27.86 12.64
CA HIS A 359 -9.35 -28.85 12.26
C HIS A 359 -8.96 -29.66 11.02
N HIS A 360 -8.23 -29.08 10.06
CA HIS A 360 -7.63 -29.84 8.96
C HIS A 360 -6.66 -30.89 9.52
N LEU A 361 -5.76 -30.49 10.43
CA LEU A 361 -4.84 -31.40 11.10
C LEU A 361 -5.57 -32.49 11.90
N ALA A 362 -6.63 -32.14 12.62
CA ALA A 362 -7.44 -33.15 13.33
C ALA A 362 -8.21 -34.08 12.39
N ASN A 363 -8.59 -33.60 11.21
CA ASN A 363 -9.20 -34.44 10.18
C ASN A 363 -8.26 -35.51 9.64
N GLU A 364 -6.97 -35.17 9.53
CA GLU A 364 -5.89 -36.07 9.10
C GLU A 364 -5.28 -36.85 10.28
N ASP A 365 -5.90 -36.80 11.47
CA ASP A 365 -5.44 -37.44 12.71
C ASP A 365 -4.03 -37.00 13.18
N GLU A 366 -3.51 -35.88 12.66
CA GLU A 366 -2.27 -35.24 13.12
C GLU A 366 -2.46 -34.53 14.48
N LEU A 367 -3.71 -34.19 14.81
CA LEU A 367 -4.11 -33.70 16.13
C LEU A 367 -5.29 -34.52 16.65
N THR A 368 -5.28 -34.82 17.96
CA THR A 368 -6.37 -35.56 18.63
C THR A 368 -6.82 -34.86 19.90
N TRP A 369 -8.12 -34.61 20.04
CA TRP A 369 -8.64 -33.85 21.17
C TRP A 369 -8.86 -34.67 22.45
N CYS A 370 -9.41 -35.87 22.32
CA CYS A 370 -9.61 -36.80 23.44
C CYS A 370 -8.68 -37.99 23.27
N GLU A 371 -8.09 -38.49 24.36
CA GLU A 371 -7.31 -39.73 24.29
C GLU A 371 -8.25 -40.91 24.06
N GLU A 372 -7.86 -41.84 23.19
CA GLU A 372 -8.53 -43.13 23.12
C GLU A 372 -8.18 -43.89 24.41
N GLU A 373 -9.20 -44.23 25.22
CA GLU A 373 -9.02 -45.16 26.33
C GLU A 373 -8.42 -46.45 25.76
N GLY A 374 -7.17 -46.74 26.11
CA GLY A 374 -6.45 -47.92 25.64
C GLY A 374 -7.31 -49.17 25.85
N SER A 375 -7.62 -49.86 24.75
CA SER A 375 -8.30 -51.16 24.75
C SER A 375 -7.41 -52.25 25.34
#